data_AF-A0A3M1NA31-F1
#
_entry.id   AF-A0A3M1NA31-F1
#
_cell.length_a   1.000
_cell.length_b   1.000
_cell.length_c   1.000
_cell.angle_alpha   90.00
_cell.angle_beta   90.00
_cell.angle_gamma   90.00
#
_symmetry.space_group_name_H-M   'P 1'
#
loop_
_entity.id
_entity.type
_entity.pdbx_description
1 polymer ?
#
loop_
_entity_poly.entity_id
_entity_poly.type
_entity_poly.pdbx_seq_one_letter_code
_entity_poly.pdbx_strand_id
1 'polypeptide(L)'
;GGVEQVVPFREVFGDPGRYVAEVEHRMQPLRRYRLSVEDPATGQRLTAETLVPDTFRVAGVNRDTVVYQSREQFEVQVTPSRYPGRQSYYVLSVEALTPTVDNLTPLYRDFVDPEDSDPEDLQDDLRNFTIVESPIINESSFDIGSDGTVSVRLPWLGVAFYGPNRVTVSALDDNLYDFLRSQAVQQGGSTLAPGEIPNVIEHVEGGRGLFSSLAQATFEVFVAREAE
;
A
#
# COMPACT_ATOMS: atom_id res chain seq x y z
N GLY A 1 -19.28 8.50 -21.45
CA GLY A 1 -19.86 8.93 -20.16
C GLY A 1 -19.63 10.42 -20.01
N GLY A 2 -20.64 11.17 -19.58
CA GLY A 2 -20.50 12.60 -19.30
C GLY A 2 -19.76 12.84 -17.97
N VAL A 3 -19.29 14.07 -17.78
CA VAL A 3 -18.75 14.53 -16.48
C VAL A 3 -19.94 14.72 -15.53
N GLU A 4 -19.98 13.97 -14.44
CA GLU A 4 -21.03 14.06 -13.42
C GLU A 4 -20.81 15.27 -12.51
N GLN A 5 -19.56 15.51 -12.11
CA GLN A 5 -19.17 16.57 -11.19
C GLN A 5 -17.73 17.03 -11.48
N VAL A 6 -17.47 18.32 -11.24
CA VAL A 6 -16.11 18.89 -11.24
C VAL A 6 -15.80 19.37 -9.83
N VAL A 7 -14.63 19.00 -9.32
CA VAL A 7 -14.13 19.44 -8.00
C VAL A 7 -12.91 20.33 -8.26
N PRO A 8 -12.98 21.64 -8.01
CA PRO A 8 -11.85 22.54 -8.22
C PRO A 8 -10.80 22.35 -7.13
N PHE A 9 -9.54 22.62 -7.49
CA PHE A 9 -8.39 22.58 -6.61
C PHE A 9 -7.72 23.95 -6.58
N ARG A 10 -7.19 24.32 -5.42
CA ARG A 10 -6.42 25.53 -5.21
C ARG A 10 -5.04 25.21 -4.67
N GLU A 11 -4.06 26.03 -5.05
CA GLU A 11 -2.72 25.96 -4.50
C GLU A 11 -2.74 26.33 -3.00
N VAL A 12 -1.95 25.62 -2.21
CA VAL A 12 -1.78 25.90 -0.78
C VAL A 12 -0.84 27.09 -0.61
N PHE A 13 -1.31 28.12 0.08
CA PHE A 13 -0.51 29.33 0.31
C PHE A 13 0.78 29.01 1.06
N GLY A 14 1.92 29.42 0.49
CA GLY A 14 3.24 29.18 1.06
C GLY A 14 3.83 27.80 0.78
N ASP A 15 3.16 26.95 0.00
CA ASP A 15 3.61 25.60 -0.36
C ASP A 15 3.44 25.36 -1.88
N PRO A 16 4.30 25.98 -2.71
CA PRO A 16 4.16 25.95 -4.16
C PRO A 16 4.14 24.52 -4.73
N GLY A 17 3.24 24.28 -5.67
CA GLY A 17 3.07 22.95 -6.28
C GLY A 17 2.18 21.98 -5.48
N ARG A 18 1.74 22.35 -4.28
CA ARG A 18 0.75 21.58 -3.51
C ARG A 18 -0.65 22.14 -3.74
N TYR A 19 -1.56 21.26 -4.15
CA TYR A 19 -2.95 21.62 -4.42
C TYR A 19 -3.89 20.82 -3.52
N VAL A 20 -4.96 21.47 -3.06
CA VAL A 20 -6.03 20.84 -2.27
C VAL A 20 -7.38 21.16 -2.89
N ALA A 21 -8.34 20.24 -2.75
CA ALA A 21 -9.70 20.47 -3.19
C ALA A 21 -10.30 21.68 -2.44
N GLU A 22 -11.00 22.56 -3.15
CA GLU A 22 -11.67 23.71 -2.53
C GLU A 22 -12.89 23.30 -1.71
N VAL A 23 -13.49 22.17 -2.08
CA VAL A 23 -14.64 21.58 -1.43
C VAL A 23 -14.29 20.16 -1.06
N GLU A 24 -14.67 19.75 0.15
CA GLU A 24 -14.54 18.36 0.57
C GLU A 24 -15.34 17.47 -0.39
N HIS A 25 -14.65 16.50 -0.99
CA HIS A 25 -15.26 15.53 -1.88
C HIS A 25 -14.93 14.12 -1.42
N ARG A 26 -15.96 13.35 -1.11
CA ARG A 26 -15.79 11.96 -0.74
C ARG A 26 -15.77 11.09 -1.99
N MET A 27 -14.63 10.44 -2.23
CA MET A 27 -14.49 9.48 -3.33
C MET A 27 -15.46 8.31 -3.14
N GLN A 28 -16.13 7.92 -4.22
CA GLN A 28 -17.09 6.82 -4.22
C GLN A 28 -16.46 5.58 -4.85
N PRO A 29 -16.73 4.37 -4.30
CA PRO A 29 -16.27 3.13 -4.90
C PRO A 29 -16.88 2.92 -6.29
N LEU A 30 -16.16 2.20 -7.15
CA LEU A 30 -16.60 1.85 -8.51
C LEU A 30 -16.91 3.07 -9.39
N ARG A 31 -16.34 4.23 -9.07
CA ARG A 31 -16.46 5.46 -9.86
C ARG A 31 -15.14 5.81 -10.51
N ARG A 32 -15.24 6.33 -11.74
CA ARG A 32 -14.11 6.85 -12.50
C ARG A 32 -13.90 8.32 -12.19
N TYR A 33 -12.67 8.68 -11.88
CA TYR A 33 -12.23 10.04 -11.64
C TYR A 33 -11.21 10.43 -12.69
N ARG A 34 -11.21 11.70 -13.06
CA ARG A 34 -10.25 12.29 -14.00
C ARG A 34 -9.58 13.48 -13.34
N LEU A 35 -8.26 13.49 -13.34
CA LEU A 35 -7.44 14.66 -13.09
C LEU A 35 -7.25 15.41 -14.41
N SER A 36 -7.42 16.73 -14.39
CA SER A 36 -7.10 17.61 -15.52
C SER A 36 -6.39 18.84 -14.98
N VAL A 37 -5.18 19.08 -15.44
CA VAL A 37 -4.36 20.24 -15.09
C VAL A 37 -4.06 21.00 -16.37
N GLU A 38 -4.17 22.32 -16.33
CA GLU A 38 -3.82 23.20 -17.45
C GLU A 38 -2.84 24.25 -16.94
N ASP A 39 -1.68 24.34 -17.58
CA ASP A 39 -0.71 25.39 -17.31
C ASP A 39 -1.18 26.69 -18.00
N PRO A 40 -1.55 27.74 -17.24
CA PRO A 40 -2.06 28.97 -17.82
C PRO A 40 -1.00 29.75 -18.64
N ALA A 41 0.29 29.51 -18.42
CA ALA A 41 1.37 30.21 -19.14
C ALA A 41 1.64 29.58 -20.51
N THR A 42 1.58 28.25 -20.60
CA THR A 42 1.92 27.50 -21.83
C THR A 42 0.71 26.94 -22.57
N GLY A 43 -0.45 26.83 -21.89
CA GLY A 43 -1.62 26.12 -22.38
C GLY A 43 -1.45 24.60 -22.41
N GLN A 44 -0.36 24.05 -21.87
CA GLN A 44 -0.14 22.61 -21.82
C GLN A 44 -1.15 21.98 -20.87
N ARG A 45 -1.70 20.84 -21.28
CA ARG A 45 -2.66 20.07 -20.50
C ARG A 45 -2.06 18.73 -20.08
N LEU A 46 -2.32 18.36 -18.83
CA LEU A 46 -2.07 17.05 -18.27
C LEU A 46 -3.39 16.42 -17.87
N THR A 47 -3.59 15.15 -18.26
CA THR A 47 -4.79 14.39 -17.93
C THR A 47 -4.43 13.00 -17.40
N ALA A 48 -5.18 12.53 -16.42
CA ALA A 48 -5.07 11.17 -15.91
C ALA A 48 -6.43 10.66 -15.44
N GLU A 49 -6.68 9.36 -15.49
CA GLU A 49 -7.92 8.75 -15.02
C GLU A 49 -7.64 7.57 -14.11
N THR A 50 -8.46 7.40 -13.08
CA THR A 50 -8.47 6.21 -12.22
C THR A 50 -9.90 5.73 -12.02
N LEU A 51 -10.06 4.43 -11.77
CA LEU A 51 -11.31 3.83 -11.31
C LEU A 51 -11.09 3.33 -9.88
N VAL A 52 -11.88 3.87 -8.96
CA VAL A 52 -11.82 3.51 -7.54
C VAL A 52 -12.27 2.06 -7.36
N PRO A 53 -11.45 1.19 -6.74
CA PRO A 53 -11.86 -0.17 -6.41
C PRO A 53 -13.14 -0.19 -5.56
N ASP A 54 -13.86 -1.32 -5.56
CA ASP A 54 -14.94 -1.47 -4.58
C ASP A 54 -14.37 -1.43 -3.15
N THR A 55 -15.20 -0.99 -2.21
CA THR A 55 -14.85 -1.10 -0.81
C THR A 55 -14.73 -2.57 -0.41
N PHE A 56 -13.83 -2.85 0.50
CA PHE A 56 -13.88 -4.07 1.28
C PHE A 56 -13.83 -3.73 2.76
N ARG A 57 -14.37 -4.61 3.58
CA ARG A 57 -14.43 -4.45 5.03
C ARG A 57 -13.86 -5.68 5.70
N VAL A 58 -13.28 -5.48 6.87
CA VAL A 58 -12.98 -6.57 7.79
C VAL A 58 -14.30 -7.22 8.18
N ALA A 59 -14.47 -8.48 7.79
CA ALA A 59 -15.61 -9.31 8.17
C ALA A 59 -15.36 -9.97 9.54
N GLY A 60 -14.10 -10.25 9.87
CA GLY A 60 -13.70 -10.78 11.17
C GLY A 60 -12.18 -10.88 11.31
N VAL A 61 -11.72 -10.96 12.56
CA VAL A 61 -10.34 -11.30 12.92
C VAL A 61 -10.38 -12.53 13.82
N ASN A 62 -9.42 -13.43 13.67
CA ASN A 62 -9.38 -14.63 14.51
C ASN A 62 -8.88 -14.33 15.94
N ARG A 63 -8.19 -13.21 16.15
CA ARG A 63 -7.60 -12.74 17.41
C ARG A 63 -7.04 -11.33 17.24
N ASP A 64 -6.65 -10.70 18.34
CA ASP A 64 -5.92 -9.42 18.38
C ASP A 64 -4.46 -9.57 18.83
N THR A 65 -4.06 -10.77 19.26
CA THR A 65 -2.74 -11.06 19.80
C THR A 65 -2.18 -12.34 19.21
N VAL A 66 -0.93 -12.34 18.76
CA VAL A 66 -0.21 -13.53 18.28
C VAL A 66 1.19 -13.61 18.81
N VAL A 67 1.69 -14.83 19.01
CA VAL A 67 3.10 -15.07 19.32
C VAL A 67 3.87 -15.20 18.01
N TYR A 68 4.96 -14.42 17.88
CA TYR A 68 5.81 -14.43 16.69
C TYR A 68 6.29 -15.83 16.32
N GLN A 69 6.22 -16.17 15.02
CA GLN A 69 6.57 -17.49 14.47
C GLN A 69 5.80 -18.70 15.05
N SER A 70 4.75 -18.48 15.85
CA SER A 70 3.90 -19.57 16.31
C SER A 70 3.13 -20.22 15.16
N ARG A 71 2.68 -21.46 15.38
CA ARG A 71 1.84 -22.19 14.42
C ARG A 71 0.48 -21.52 14.21
N GLU A 72 0.02 -20.78 15.21
CA GLU A 72 -1.24 -20.06 15.15
C GLU A 72 -1.00 -18.66 14.60
N GLN A 73 -1.25 -18.47 13.30
CA GLN A 73 -1.06 -17.19 12.65
C GLN A 73 -2.25 -16.26 12.84
N PHE A 74 -1.96 -14.97 12.70
CA PHE A 74 -3.00 -13.96 12.58
C PHE A 74 -3.66 -14.09 11.21
N GLU A 75 -4.99 -14.14 11.20
CA GLU A 75 -5.81 -14.21 9.99
C GLU A 75 -6.95 -13.19 10.07
N VAL A 76 -7.04 -12.33 9.05
CA VAL A 76 -8.17 -11.42 8.86
C VAL A 76 -9.03 -11.93 7.72
N GLN A 77 -10.34 -11.95 7.96
CA GLN A 77 -11.32 -12.18 6.92
C GLN A 77 -11.76 -10.82 6.38
N VAL A 78 -11.62 -10.61 5.08
CA VAL A 78 -12.10 -9.41 4.39
C VAL A 78 -13.15 -9.78 3.36
N THR A 79 -14.14 -8.91 3.15
CA THR A 79 -15.01 -9.07 1.98
C THR A 79 -14.18 -8.90 0.70
N PRO A 80 -14.47 -9.60 -0.40
CA PRO A 80 -13.75 -9.38 -1.64
C PRO A 80 -13.99 -7.96 -2.15
N SER A 81 -12.92 -7.26 -2.55
CA SER A 81 -13.07 -6.07 -3.39
C SER A 81 -13.43 -6.53 -4.80
N ARG A 82 -14.21 -5.72 -5.51
CA ARG A 82 -14.54 -5.94 -6.92
C ARG A 82 -13.87 -4.87 -7.76
N TYR A 83 -13.32 -5.30 -8.89
CA TYR A 83 -12.85 -4.41 -9.92
C TYR A 83 -13.48 -4.80 -11.26
N PRO A 84 -14.17 -3.88 -11.96
CA PRO A 84 -14.75 -4.19 -13.26
C PRO A 84 -13.68 -4.66 -14.26
N GLY A 85 -13.85 -5.87 -14.80
CA GLY A 85 -13.01 -6.37 -15.90
C GLY A 85 -11.74 -7.15 -15.50
N ARG A 86 -11.47 -7.34 -14.20
CA ARG A 86 -10.36 -8.20 -13.71
C ARG A 86 -10.56 -8.68 -12.27
N GLN A 87 -9.70 -9.60 -11.83
CA GLN A 87 -9.55 -9.94 -10.42
C GLN A 87 -8.95 -8.76 -9.62
N SER A 88 -9.17 -8.76 -8.30
CA SER A 88 -8.54 -7.76 -7.42
C SER A 88 -7.09 -8.12 -7.10
N TYR A 89 -6.27 -7.08 -6.94
CA TYR A 89 -4.88 -7.16 -6.52
C TYR A 89 -4.75 -6.41 -5.19
N TYR A 90 -3.94 -6.97 -4.29
CA TYR A 90 -3.78 -6.46 -2.95
C TYR A 90 -2.30 -6.25 -2.62
N VAL A 91 -2.06 -5.35 -1.68
CA VAL A 91 -0.80 -5.22 -0.94
C VAL A 91 -1.15 -5.18 0.54
N LEU A 92 -0.40 -5.90 1.36
CA LEU A 92 -0.44 -5.73 2.81
C LEU A 92 0.71 -4.80 3.22
N SER A 93 0.43 -3.89 4.13
CA SER A 93 1.46 -3.20 4.89
C SER A 93 1.31 -3.50 6.38
N VAL A 94 2.44 -3.59 7.06
CA VAL A 94 2.53 -3.79 8.51
C VAL A 94 3.35 -2.63 9.07
N GLU A 95 2.68 -1.74 9.79
CA GLU A 95 3.26 -0.58 10.45
C GLU A 95 3.49 -0.90 11.93
N ALA A 96 4.73 -0.82 12.39
CA ALA A 96 5.05 -0.91 13.80
C ALA A 96 4.70 0.39 14.52
N LEU A 97 3.87 0.30 15.56
CA LEU A 97 3.46 1.48 16.35
C LEU A 97 4.45 1.81 17.47
N THR A 98 5.45 0.95 17.70
CA THR A 98 6.53 1.17 18.68
C THR A 98 7.86 0.64 18.11
N PRO A 99 8.41 1.27 17.05
CA PRO A 99 9.62 0.82 16.38
C PRO A 99 10.87 1.18 17.21
N THR A 100 11.28 0.27 18.09
CA THR A 100 12.50 0.41 18.91
C THR A 100 13.42 -0.78 18.67
N VAL A 101 14.73 -0.58 18.90
CA VAL A 101 15.73 -1.66 18.79
C VAL A 101 15.34 -2.87 19.64
N ASP A 102 14.87 -2.64 20.87
CA ASP A 102 14.43 -3.70 21.77
C ASP A 102 13.31 -4.54 21.14
N ASN A 103 12.39 -3.89 20.43
CA ASN A 103 11.25 -4.54 19.78
C ASN A 103 11.57 -5.20 18.44
N LEU A 104 12.77 -5.08 17.88
CA LEU A 104 13.10 -5.79 16.64
C LEU A 104 12.90 -7.30 16.80
N THR A 105 12.25 -7.90 15.81
CA THR A 105 12.22 -9.37 15.67
C THR A 105 13.61 -9.89 15.32
N PRO A 106 13.92 -11.17 15.59
CA PRO A 106 15.25 -11.73 15.31
C PRO A 106 15.69 -11.48 13.86
N LEU A 107 14.79 -11.64 12.89
CA LEU A 107 15.09 -11.42 11.49
C LEU A 107 15.55 -10.00 11.19
N TYR A 108 14.89 -8.99 11.77
CA TYR A 108 15.21 -7.59 11.49
C TYR A 108 16.38 -7.08 12.31
N ARG A 109 16.63 -7.70 13.47
CA ARG A 109 17.81 -7.42 14.29
C ARG A 109 19.11 -7.73 13.55
N ASP A 110 19.12 -8.74 12.67
CA ASP A 110 20.31 -9.08 11.89
C ASP A 110 20.71 -8.02 10.85
N PHE A 111 19.82 -7.06 10.55
CA PHE A 111 20.08 -5.95 9.62
C PHE A 111 20.47 -4.64 10.32
N VAL A 112 20.52 -4.64 11.66
CA VAL A 112 20.84 -3.45 12.45
C VAL A 112 21.98 -3.77 13.39
N ASP A 113 23.01 -2.94 13.40
CA ASP A 113 24.11 -3.03 14.37
C ASP A 113 24.06 -1.86 15.35
N PRO A 114 23.30 -1.97 16.46
CA PRO A 114 23.13 -0.87 17.40
C PRO A 114 24.42 -0.53 18.17
N GLU A 115 25.44 -1.39 18.16
CA GLU A 115 26.71 -1.17 18.86
C GLU A 115 27.70 -0.37 17.99
N ASP A 116 27.69 -0.60 16.68
CA ASP A 116 28.61 0.03 15.72
C ASP A 116 27.99 1.19 14.90
N SER A 117 26.66 1.35 14.87
CA SER A 117 25.99 2.44 14.16
C SER A 117 25.94 3.77 14.94
N ASP A 118 26.12 4.88 14.24
CA ASP A 118 25.81 6.22 14.78
C ASP A 118 24.30 6.34 15.09
N PRO A 119 23.87 7.09 16.13
CA PRO A 119 22.46 7.29 16.44
C PRO A 119 21.58 7.78 15.28
N GLU A 120 22.10 8.57 14.34
CA GLU A 120 21.33 9.03 13.17
C GLU A 120 21.09 7.87 12.19
N ASP A 121 22.12 7.12 11.85
CA ASP A 121 22.03 5.94 10.95
C ASP A 121 21.10 4.88 11.54
N LEU A 122 21.23 4.59 12.84
CA LEU A 122 20.36 3.66 13.54
C LEU A 122 18.88 4.10 13.49
N GLN A 123 18.63 5.40 13.60
CA GLN A 123 17.27 5.91 13.50
C GLN A 123 16.72 5.75 12.07
N ASP A 124 17.54 5.99 11.05
CA ASP A 124 17.14 5.80 9.65
C ASP A 124 16.86 4.34 9.32
N ASP A 125 17.67 3.40 9.84
CA ASP A 125 17.41 1.97 9.71
C ASP A 125 16.06 1.57 10.33
N LEU A 126 15.78 2.03 11.55
CA LEU A 126 14.49 1.77 12.21
C LEU A 126 13.32 2.38 11.44
N ARG A 127 13.49 3.58 10.85
CA ARG A 127 12.47 4.20 10.00
C ARG A 127 12.19 3.35 8.76
N ASN A 128 13.25 2.82 8.13
CA ASN A 128 13.12 1.96 6.94
C ASN A 128 12.36 0.66 7.24
N PHE A 129 12.42 0.15 8.46
CA PHE A 129 11.68 -1.05 8.88
C PHE A 129 10.32 -0.77 9.51
N THR A 130 9.97 0.50 9.74
CA THR A 130 8.73 0.87 10.44
C THR A 130 7.49 0.40 9.70
N ILE A 131 7.52 0.43 8.36
CA ILE A 131 6.45 -0.09 7.51
C ILE A 131 7.05 -1.14 6.57
N VAL A 132 6.58 -2.37 6.67
CA VAL A 132 6.95 -3.45 5.75
C VAL A 132 5.77 -3.75 4.84
N GLU A 133 6.03 -3.76 3.53
CA GLU A 133 5.01 -4.05 2.52
C GLU A 133 5.22 -5.42 1.88
N SER A 134 4.12 -6.12 1.60
CA SER A 134 4.17 -7.34 0.82
C SER A 134 4.37 -7.03 -0.67
N PRO A 135 4.86 -7.99 -1.47
CA PRO A 135 4.63 -7.97 -2.91
C PRO A 135 3.14 -7.86 -3.25
N ILE A 136 2.84 -7.56 -4.51
CA ILE A 136 1.47 -7.65 -5.02
C ILE A 136 1.00 -9.10 -4.94
N ILE A 137 -0.13 -9.32 -4.29
CA ILE A 137 -0.81 -10.61 -4.21
C ILE A 137 -2.17 -10.53 -4.90
N ASN A 138 -2.67 -11.68 -5.35
CA ASN A 138 -3.97 -11.77 -6.03
C ASN A 138 -4.91 -12.68 -5.23
N GLU A 139 -6.18 -12.71 -5.63
CA GLU A 139 -7.22 -13.52 -4.97
C GLU A 139 -6.87 -15.03 -4.91
N SER A 140 -6.10 -15.55 -5.88
CA SER A 140 -5.71 -16.97 -5.89
C SER A 140 -4.68 -17.33 -4.80
N SER A 141 -4.05 -16.33 -4.18
CA SER A 141 -3.16 -16.53 -3.03
C SER A 141 -3.92 -16.68 -1.71
N PHE A 142 -5.25 -16.57 -1.71
CA PHE A 142 -6.07 -16.60 -0.50
C PHE A 142 -7.07 -17.75 -0.49
N ASP A 143 -7.37 -18.21 0.72
CA ASP A 143 -8.47 -19.13 0.96
C ASP A 143 -9.79 -18.34 0.94
N ILE A 144 -10.74 -18.78 0.12
CA ILE A 144 -12.08 -18.20 0.05
C ILE A 144 -13.00 -19.02 0.95
N GLY A 145 -13.56 -18.36 1.96
CA GLY A 145 -14.55 -18.94 2.87
C GLY A 145 -15.84 -19.33 2.15
N SER A 146 -16.61 -20.26 2.72
CA SER A 146 -17.89 -20.69 2.17
C SER A 146 -18.95 -19.58 2.09
N ASP A 147 -18.75 -18.49 2.84
CA ASP A 147 -19.57 -17.28 2.83
C ASP A 147 -19.07 -16.21 1.83
N GLY A 148 -18.01 -16.52 1.09
CA GLY A 148 -17.41 -15.64 0.08
C GLY A 148 -16.42 -14.62 0.62
N THR A 149 -16.05 -14.68 1.91
CA THR A 149 -14.97 -13.88 2.49
C THR A 149 -13.59 -14.40 2.05
N VAL A 150 -12.60 -13.50 2.05
CA VAL A 150 -11.21 -13.78 1.70
C VAL A 150 -10.39 -13.79 2.99
N SER A 151 -9.72 -14.91 3.28
CA SER A 151 -8.82 -15.03 4.43
C SER A 151 -7.40 -14.57 4.08
N VAL A 152 -6.97 -13.48 4.69
CA VAL A 152 -5.64 -12.90 4.53
C VAL A 152 -4.81 -13.25 5.78
N ARG A 153 -3.71 -13.97 5.59
CA ARG A 153 -2.78 -14.33 6.67
C ARG A 153 -1.62 -13.35 6.72
N LEU A 154 -1.24 -12.94 7.94
CA LEU A 154 -0.09 -12.07 8.17
C LEU A 154 1.21 -12.87 7.98
N PRO A 155 2.04 -12.58 6.97
CA PRO A 155 3.33 -13.24 6.83
C PRO A 155 4.29 -12.77 7.93
N TRP A 156 4.98 -13.70 8.62
CA TRP A 156 5.96 -13.34 9.64
C TRP A 156 7.12 -12.49 9.12
N LEU A 157 7.47 -12.64 7.84
CA LEU A 157 8.44 -11.80 7.16
C LEU A 157 8.00 -10.32 7.11
N GLY A 158 6.69 -10.06 7.15
CA GLY A 158 6.14 -8.70 7.20
C GLY A 158 6.19 -8.06 8.59
N VAL A 159 6.61 -8.77 9.64
CA VAL A 159 6.58 -8.26 11.02
C VAL A 159 7.99 -7.89 11.45
N ALA A 160 8.34 -6.62 11.33
CA ALA A 160 9.66 -6.13 11.74
C ALA A 160 9.81 -6.00 13.27
N PHE A 161 8.73 -5.65 13.98
CA PHE A 161 8.76 -5.36 15.41
C PHE A 161 7.71 -6.13 16.21
N TYR A 162 8.09 -6.55 17.41
CA TYR A 162 7.19 -6.97 18.48
C TYR A 162 6.33 -5.80 18.99
N GLY A 163 5.27 -6.13 19.70
CA GLY A 163 4.33 -5.17 20.29
C GLY A 163 3.20 -4.81 19.32
N PRO A 164 2.61 -3.61 19.45
CA PRO A 164 1.47 -3.20 18.65
C PRO A 164 1.88 -2.91 17.20
N ASN A 165 1.22 -3.59 16.26
CA ASN A 165 1.38 -3.40 14.83
C ASN A 165 0.01 -3.06 14.22
N ARG A 166 0.00 -2.14 13.26
CA ARG A 166 -1.15 -1.86 12.42
C ARG A 166 -0.96 -2.54 11.08
N VAL A 167 -1.87 -3.41 10.72
CA VAL A 167 -1.87 -4.07 9.42
C VAL A 167 -2.93 -3.43 8.55
N THR A 168 -2.54 -3.06 7.33
CA THR A 168 -3.45 -2.51 6.34
C THR A 168 -3.43 -3.38 5.10
N VAL A 169 -4.61 -3.85 4.70
CA VAL A 169 -4.82 -4.49 3.41
C VAL A 169 -5.31 -3.41 2.46
N SER A 170 -4.69 -3.28 1.29
CA SER A 170 -5.03 -2.29 0.26
C SER A 170 -5.39 -2.98 -1.04
N ALA A 171 -6.59 -2.76 -1.58
CA ALA A 171 -6.94 -3.17 -2.94
C ALA A 171 -6.54 -2.08 -3.92
N LEU A 172 -5.82 -2.46 -4.97
CA LEU A 172 -5.20 -1.54 -5.92
C LEU A 172 -6.10 -1.27 -7.13
N ASP A 173 -6.12 -0.02 -7.58
CA ASP A 173 -6.56 0.30 -8.94
C ASP A 173 -5.52 -0.13 -10.00
N ASP A 174 -5.86 0.04 -11.27
CA ASP A 174 -4.98 -0.31 -12.39
C ASP A 174 -3.69 0.51 -12.39
N ASN A 175 -3.80 1.80 -12.06
CA ASN A 175 -2.67 2.71 -12.16
C ASN A 175 -1.59 2.42 -11.12
N LEU A 176 -1.99 2.16 -9.87
CA LEU A 176 -1.07 1.79 -8.81
C LEU A 176 -0.53 0.37 -9.02
N TYR A 177 -1.36 -0.57 -9.48
CA TYR A 177 -0.89 -1.92 -9.84
C TYR A 177 0.20 -1.88 -10.92
N ASP A 178 -0.03 -1.15 -12.01
CA ASP A 178 0.91 -1.01 -13.12
C ASP A 178 2.20 -0.29 -12.70
N PHE A 179 2.08 0.75 -11.88
CA PHE A 179 3.23 1.45 -11.31
C PHE A 179 4.09 0.52 -10.45
N LEU A 180 3.49 -0.16 -9.46
CA LEU A 180 4.20 -1.04 -8.54
C LEU A 180 4.87 -2.22 -9.27
N ARG A 181 4.17 -2.89 -10.19
CA ARG A 181 4.75 -4.03 -10.92
C ARG A 181 5.88 -3.59 -11.85
N SER A 182 5.77 -2.43 -12.49
CA SER A 182 6.83 -1.93 -13.40
C SER A 182 8.06 -1.46 -12.64
N GLN A 183 7.88 -0.88 -11.45
CA GLN A 183 8.97 -0.58 -10.51
C GLN A 183 9.68 -1.86 -10.04
N ALA A 184 8.94 -2.90 -9.67
CA ALA A 184 9.52 -4.16 -9.19
C ALA A 184 10.40 -4.85 -10.26
N VAL A 185 10.07 -4.73 -11.55
CA VAL A 185 10.90 -5.24 -12.65
C VAL A 185 12.22 -4.48 -12.74
N GLN A 186 12.24 -3.15 -12.51
CA GLN A 186 13.48 -2.36 -12.48
C GLN A 186 14.41 -2.75 -11.33
N GLN A 187 13.86 -3.20 -10.20
CA GLN A 187 14.63 -3.55 -9.00
C GLN A 187 15.13 -5.01 -9.00
N GLY A 188 15.01 -5.74 -10.11
CA GLY A 188 15.62 -7.06 -10.30
C GLY A 188 14.67 -8.25 -10.37
N GLY A 189 13.36 -8.03 -10.57
CA GLY A 189 12.31 -9.06 -10.62
C GLY A 189 12.29 -10.06 -11.79
N SER A 190 13.42 -10.31 -12.48
CA SER A 190 13.63 -11.30 -13.57
C SER A 190 13.47 -10.82 -15.04
N THR A 191 14.34 -11.40 -15.89
CA THR A 191 14.44 -11.44 -17.37
C THR A 191 14.72 -10.18 -18.19
N LEU A 192 15.31 -9.11 -17.64
CA LEU A 192 15.79 -8.02 -18.50
C LEU A 192 17.08 -8.44 -19.22
N ALA A 193 17.12 -8.24 -20.54
CA ALA A 193 18.37 -8.37 -21.28
C ALA A 193 19.35 -7.26 -20.85
N PRO A 194 20.67 -7.51 -20.84
CA PRO A 194 21.64 -6.47 -20.50
C PRO A 194 21.44 -5.21 -21.37
N GLY A 195 21.18 -4.06 -20.73
CA GLY A 195 20.94 -2.77 -21.40
C GLY A 195 19.47 -2.38 -21.57
N GLU A 196 18.53 -3.23 -21.15
CA GLU A 196 17.10 -2.90 -21.14
C GLU A 196 16.73 -2.10 -19.89
N ILE A 197 16.27 -0.86 -20.06
CA ILE A 197 15.70 -0.03 -18.98
C ILE A 197 14.18 -0.02 -19.21
N PRO A 198 13.41 -0.89 -18.53
CA PRO A 198 11.96 -0.95 -18.73
C PRO A 198 11.34 0.36 -18.24
N ASN A 199 10.37 0.88 -18.96
CA ASN A 199 9.66 2.08 -18.55
C ASN A 199 8.78 1.80 -17.33
N VAL A 200 8.70 2.77 -16.43
CA VAL A 200 7.65 2.82 -15.41
C VAL A 200 6.34 3.06 -16.14
N ILE A 201 5.33 2.24 -15.85
CA ILE A 201 4.01 2.40 -16.47
C ILE A 201 3.26 3.47 -15.68
N GLU A 202 3.14 4.64 -16.30
CA GLU A 202 2.46 5.82 -15.77
C GLU A 202 1.27 6.14 -16.68
N HIS A 203 0.08 6.32 -16.10
CA HIS A 203 -1.16 6.60 -16.83
C HIS A 203 -1.49 8.09 -16.81
N VAL A 204 -0.47 8.90 -17.10
CA VAL A 204 -0.55 10.37 -17.15
C VAL A 204 -0.22 10.84 -18.57
N GLU A 205 -1.17 11.47 -19.23
CA GLU A 205 -1.00 12.07 -20.54
C GLU A 205 -0.46 13.50 -20.40
N GLY A 206 0.53 13.86 -21.22
CA GLY A 206 1.13 15.20 -21.22
C GLY A 206 2.14 15.46 -20.09
N GLY A 207 2.49 14.44 -19.29
CA GLY A 207 3.47 14.53 -18.21
C GLY A 207 3.89 13.18 -17.64
N ARG A 208 4.49 13.19 -16.45
CA ARG A 208 4.84 12.00 -15.66
C ARG A 208 4.24 12.12 -14.27
N GLY A 209 3.98 11.00 -13.62
CA GLY A 209 3.39 10.94 -12.28
C GLY A 209 2.42 9.78 -12.11
N LEU A 210 1.80 9.76 -10.92
CA LEU A 210 0.84 8.74 -10.52
C LEU A 210 -0.45 9.43 -10.08
N PHE A 211 -1.55 9.11 -10.77
CA PHE A 211 -2.89 9.43 -10.31
C PHE A 211 -3.64 8.12 -10.11
N SER A 212 -3.77 7.70 -8.86
CA SER A 212 -4.31 6.38 -8.52
C SER A 212 -5.32 6.46 -7.40
N SER A 213 -5.97 5.33 -7.15
CA SER A 213 -6.88 5.14 -6.03
C SER A 213 -6.73 3.74 -5.45
N LEU A 214 -7.12 3.60 -4.20
CA LEU A 214 -7.09 2.33 -3.49
C LEU A 214 -8.23 2.29 -2.47
N ALA A 215 -8.66 1.08 -2.12
CA ALA A 215 -9.55 0.84 -1.00
C ALA A 215 -8.74 0.15 0.11
N GLN A 216 -9.01 0.49 1.38
CA GLN A 216 -8.24 -0.03 2.51
C GLN A 216 -9.13 -0.58 3.61
N ALA A 217 -8.61 -1.63 4.25
CA ALA A 217 -9.08 -2.12 5.53
C ALA A 217 -7.89 -2.23 6.49
N THR A 218 -8.06 -1.69 7.69
CA THR A 218 -6.99 -1.58 8.68
C THR A 218 -7.43 -2.23 9.98
N PHE A 219 -6.50 -2.89 10.65
CA PHE A 219 -6.69 -3.50 11.96
C PHE A 219 -5.38 -3.50 12.74
N GLU A 220 -5.46 -3.59 14.06
CA GLU A 220 -4.29 -3.63 14.93
C GLU A 220 -4.13 -5.04 15.51
N VAL A 221 -2.89 -5.48 15.64
CA VAL A 221 -2.50 -6.77 16.21
C VAL A 221 -1.31 -6.57 17.13
N PHE A 222 -1.34 -7.23 18.29
CA PHE A 222 -0.20 -7.29 19.20
C PHE A 222 0.64 -8.54 18.89
N VAL A 223 1.90 -8.34 18.54
CA VAL A 223 2.86 -9.42 18.31
C VAL A 223 3.69 -9.64 19.56
N ALA A 224 3.38 -10.69 20.30
CA ALA A 224 4.11 -11.11 21.49
C ALA A 224 5.39 -11.87 21.13
N ARG A 225 6.37 -11.80 22.02
CA ARG A 225 7.54 -12.69 22.02
C ARG A 225 7.11 -14.09 22.44
N GLU A 226 7.82 -15.10 21.96
CA GLU A 226 7.71 -16.43 22.57
C GLU A 226 8.19 -16.32 24.02
N ALA A 227 7.42 -16.92 24.95
CA ALA A 227 7.86 -16.99 26.34
C ALA A 227 9.01 -18.00 26.42
N GLU A 228 10.15 -17.57 26.94
CA GLU A 228 11.28 -18.45 27.27
C GLU A 228 10.91 -19.50 28.34
#